data_AF-A0A428Z0K7-F1
#
_entry.id   AF-A0A428Z0K7-F1
#
_cell.length_a   1.000
_cell.length_b   1.000
_cell.length_c   1.000
_cell.angle_alpha   90.00
_cell.angle_beta   90.00
_cell.angle_gamma   90.00
#
_symmetry.space_group_name_H-M   'P 1'
#
loop_
_entity.id
_entity.type
_entity.pdbx_description
1 polymer ?
#
loop_
_entity_poly.entity_id
_entity_poly.type
_entity_poly.pdbx_seq_one_letter_code
_entity_poly.pdbx_strand_id
1 'polypeptide(L)'
;MELPTVEELAGQLAAVSGAAELGPDDAIQRNSDIDSLDLMEWLYGFQNNYPDVGADESLFNDMDDTTTMRDVHTKLVALVQKAA
;
A
#
# COMPACT_ATOMS: atom_id res chain seq x y z
N MET A 1 5.71 -10.48 13.86
CA MET A 1 6.04 -9.49 12.81
C MET A 1 5.18 -8.28 13.07
N GLU A 2 5.76 -7.09 13.14
CA GLU A 2 4.98 -5.84 13.17
C GLU A 2 4.93 -5.27 11.76
N LEU A 3 3.72 -5.09 11.24
CA LEU A 3 3.50 -4.37 9.99
C LEU A 3 3.81 -2.88 10.21
N PRO A 4 4.25 -2.15 9.16
CA PRO A 4 4.33 -0.70 9.23
C PRO A 4 2.96 -0.08 9.53
N THR A 5 2.99 1.08 10.17
CA THR A 5 1.81 1.93 10.35
C THR A 5 1.28 2.43 8.99
N VAL A 6 0.01 2.88 8.96
CA VAL A 6 -0.60 3.41 7.73
C VAL A 6 0.19 4.61 7.19
N GLU A 7 0.70 5.45 8.09
CA GLU A 7 1.50 6.62 7.78
C GLU A 7 2.84 6.25 7.14
N GLU A 8 3.49 5.19 7.62
CA GLU A 8 4.73 4.68 7.02
C GLU A 8 4.48 4.08 5.64
N LEU A 9 3.39 3.32 5.46
CA LEU A 9 3.02 2.78 4.16
C LEU A 9 2.73 3.89 3.13
N ALA A 10 2.01 4.94 3.55
CA ALA A 10 1.70 6.09 2.69
C ALA A 10 2.98 6.85 2.31
N GLY A 11 3.87 7.07 3.28
CA GLY A 11 5.17 7.69 3.04
C GLY A 11 6.06 6.88 2.10
N GLN A 12 6.04 5.55 2.21
CA GLN A 12 6.75 4.67 1.27
C GLN A 12 6.18 4.79 -0.15
N LEU A 13 4.87 4.86 -0.32
CA LEU A 13 4.24 5.01 -1.63
C LEU A 13 4.55 6.38 -2.25
N ALA A 14 4.50 7.45 -1.46
CA ALA A 14 4.91 8.78 -1.92
C ALA A 14 6.39 8.82 -2.34
N ALA A 15 7.26 8.14 -1.60
CA ALA A 15 8.69 8.07 -1.93
C ALA A 15 8.97 7.30 -3.23
N VAL A 16 8.22 6.23 -3.51
CA VAL A 16 8.35 5.43 -4.74
C VAL A 16 7.85 6.20 -5.96
N SER A 17 6.65 6.78 -5.85
CA SER A 17 6.02 7.56 -6.94
C SER A 17 6.66 8.93 -7.20
N GLY A 18 7.41 9.46 -6.23
CA GLY A 18 7.91 10.83 -6.27
C GLY A 18 6.83 11.88 -5.99
N ALA A 19 5.65 11.47 -5.52
CA ALA A 19 4.60 12.37 -5.05
C ALA A 19 5.09 13.19 -3.85
N ALA A 20 4.67 14.47 -3.79
CA ALA A 20 5.10 15.37 -2.72
C ALA A 20 4.63 14.91 -1.32
N GLU A 21 3.40 14.41 -1.24
CA GLU A 21 2.78 13.86 -0.04
C GLU A 21 1.63 12.92 -0.43
N LEU A 22 1.41 11.90 0.40
CA LEU A 22 0.21 11.07 0.39
C LEU A 22 -0.21 10.83 1.85
N GLY A 23 -1.36 11.37 2.25
CA GLY A 23 -1.95 11.11 3.55
C GLY A 23 -2.54 9.70 3.64
N PRO A 24 -2.69 9.16 4.87
CA PRO A 24 -3.25 7.82 5.07
C PRO A 24 -4.71 7.68 4.60
N ASP A 25 -5.44 8.79 4.58
CA ASP A 25 -6.86 8.89 4.22
C ASP A 25 -7.07 9.61 2.88
N ASP A 26 -5.99 9.93 2.15
CA ASP A 26 -6.08 10.49 0.80
C ASP A 26 -6.34 9.37 -0.21
N ALA A 27 -7.24 9.64 -1.16
CA ALA A 27 -7.55 8.68 -2.21
C ALA A 27 -6.37 8.54 -3.17
N ILE A 28 -5.82 7.33 -3.27
CA ILE A 28 -4.58 7.05 -4.00
C ILE A 28 -4.72 7.44 -5.48
N GLN A 29 -5.80 7.01 -6.15
CA GLN A 29 -6.02 7.27 -7.57
C GLN A 29 -6.26 8.76 -7.92
N ARG A 30 -6.52 9.60 -6.92
CA ARG A 30 -6.69 11.05 -7.14
C ARG A 30 -5.36 11.80 -7.15
N ASN A 31 -4.28 11.15 -6.74
CA ASN A 31 -2.94 11.69 -6.86
C ASN A 31 -2.38 11.38 -8.25
N SER A 32 -2.21 12.42 -9.08
CA SER A 32 -1.74 12.27 -10.46
C SER A 32 -0.29 11.82 -10.58
N ASP A 33 0.48 11.91 -9.51
CA ASP A 33 1.88 11.50 -9.47
C ASP A 33 2.01 10.01 -9.17
N ILE A 34 0.92 9.32 -8.81
CA ILE A 34 0.91 7.88 -8.51
C ILE A 34 0.25 7.13 -9.67
N ASP A 35 1.00 6.21 -10.27
CA ASP A 35 0.48 5.32 -11.31
C ASP A 35 0.52 3.83 -10.90
N SER A 36 0.08 2.95 -11.81
CA SER A 36 0.06 1.51 -11.56
C SER A 36 1.45 0.89 -11.41
N LEU A 37 2.48 1.47 -12.02
CA LEU A 37 3.86 1.00 -11.89
C LEU A 37 4.39 1.31 -10.49
N ASP A 38 4.09 2.49 -9.96
CA ASP A 38 4.48 2.89 -8.61
C ASP A 38 3.86 1.97 -7.55
N LEU A 39 2.58 1.61 -7.72
CA LEU A 39 1.90 0.65 -6.84
C LEU A 39 2.57 -0.73 -6.85
N MET A 40 3.02 -1.18 -8.03
CA MET A 40 3.73 -2.45 -8.16
C MET A 40 5.13 -2.38 -7.55
N GLU A 41 5.88 -1.31 -7.78
CA GLU A 41 7.20 -1.12 -7.17
C GLU A 41 7.12 -1.04 -5.64
N TRP A 42 6.13 -0.31 -5.12
CA TRP A 42 5.83 -0.28 -3.70
C TRP A 42 5.51 -1.67 -3.15
N LEU A 43 4.68 -2.45 -3.86
CA LEU A 43 4.34 -3.82 -3.47
C LEU A 43 5.56 -4.73 -3.44
N TYR A 44 6.44 -4.67 -4.44
CA TYR A 44 7.68 -5.43 -4.44
C TYR A 44 8.61 -5.03 -3.29
N GLY A 45 8.72 -3.73 -3.01
CA GLY A 45 9.44 -3.22 -1.85
C GLY A 45 8.87 -3.75 -0.53
N PHE A 46 7.55 -3.77 -0.40
CA PHE A 46 6.86 -4.34 0.75
C PHE A 46 7.13 -5.85 0.89
N GLN A 47 6.94 -6.64 -0.18
CA GLN A 47 7.17 -8.09 -0.19
C GLN A 47 8.61 -8.45 0.19
N ASN A 48 9.60 -7.66 -0.25
CA ASN A 48 11.01 -7.89 0.10
C ASN A 48 11.27 -7.71 1.60
N ASN A 49 10.59 -6.75 2.24
CA ASN A 49 10.74 -6.49 3.67
C ASN A 49 9.84 -7.41 4.52
N TYR A 50 8.74 -7.90 3.96
CA TYR A 50 7.70 -8.67 4.64
C TYR A 50 7.29 -9.93 3.86
N PRO A 51 8.23 -10.87 3.57
CA PRO A 51 7.98 -12.01 2.69
C PRO A 51 6.91 -12.97 3.19
N ASP A 52 6.71 -13.06 4.51
CA ASP A 52 5.76 -14.00 5.13
C ASP A 52 4.31 -13.50 5.12
N VAL A 53 4.05 -12.24 4.77
CA VAL A 53 2.69 -11.67 4.76
C VAL A 53 1.85 -12.24 3.61
N GLY A 54 2.49 -12.67 2.52
CA GLY A 54 1.78 -13.16 1.33
C GLY A 54 0.97 -12.07 0.62
N ALA A 55 1.40 -10.81 0.73
CA ALA A 55 0.83 -9.70 -0.04
C ALA A 55 1.11 -9.91 -1.54
N ASP A 56 0.14 -9.60 -2.39
CA ASP A 56 0.26 -9.67 -3.85
C ASP A 56 -0.60 -8.59 -4.53
N GLU A 57 -0.67 -8.62 -5.86
CA GLU A 57 -1.44 -7.66 -6.68
C GLU A 57 -2.94 -7.60 -6.32
N SER A 58 -3.49 -8.60 -5.64
CA SER A 58 -4.89 -8.61 -5.20
C SER A 58 -5.23 -7.50 -4.21
N LEU A 59 -4.22 -6.88 -3.57
CA LEU A 59 -4.41 -5.68 -2.75
C LEU A 59 -5.09 -4.54 -3.54
N PHE A 60 -4.86 -4.50 -4.86
CA PHE A 60 -5.26 -3.39 -5.73
C PHE A 60 -6.43 -3.72 -6.68
N ASN A 61 -6.90 -4.98 -6.74
CA ASN A 61 -7.91 -5.42 -7.71
C ASN A 61 -9.23 -4.64 -7.68
N ASP A 62 -9.63 -4.16 -6.51
CA ASP A 62 -10.89 -3.43 -6.30
C ASP A 62 -10.65 -1.96 -5.94
N MET A 63 -9.52 -1.38 -6.37
CA MET A 63 -9.26 0.04 -6.15
C MET A 63 -10.19 0.91 -6.98
N ASP A 64 -10.82 1.86 -6.31
CA ASP A 64 -11.59 2.94 -6.90
C ASP A 64 -11.00 4.31 -6.51
N ASP A 65 -11.70 5.38 -6.89
CA ASP A 65 -11.30 6.76 -6.62
C ASP A 65 -11.49 7.20 -5.16
N THR A 66 -11.89 6.27 -4.28
CA THR A 66 -12.04 6.48 -2.83
C THR A 66 -11.05 5.67 -2.01
N THR A 67 -10.33 4.73 -2.63
CA THR A 67 -9.43 3.83 -1.92
C THR A 67 -8.20 4.56 -1.39
N THR A 68 -7.93 4.39 -0.09
CA THR A 68 -6.87 5.06 0.67
C THR A 68 -5.80 4.08 1.14
N MET A 69 -4.72 4.60 1.73
CA MET A 69 -3.69 3.75 2.31
C MET A 69 -4.21 2.97 3.53
N ARG A 70 -5.19 3.52 4.25
CA ARG A 70 -5.86 2.84 5.37
C ARG A 70 -6.59 1.57 4.93
N ASP A 71 -7.18 1.59 3.75
CA ASP A 71 -7.88 0.43 3.19
C ASP A 71 -6.91 -0.69 2.86
N VAL A 72 -5.80 -0.36 2.20
CA VAL A 72 -4.73 -1.32 1.90
C VAL A 72 -4.08 -1.87 3.17
N HIS A 73 -3.80 -1.02 4.16
CA HIS A 73 -3.29 -1.48 5.46
C HIS A 73 -4.27 -2.46 6.13
N THR A 74 -5.58 -2.20 6.04
CA THR A 74 -6.60 -3.14 6.56
C THR A 74 -6.53 -4.49 5.86
N LYS A 75 -6.34 -4.52 4.54
CA LYS A 75 -6.12 -5.77 3.78
C LYS A 75 -4.84 -6.48 4.24
N LEU A 76 -3.74 -5.76 4.43
CA LEU A 76 -2.47 -6.33 4.93
C LEU A 76 -2.62 -6.96 6.32
N VAL A 77 -3.31 -6.29 7.25
CA VAL A 77 -3.59 -6.82 8.58
C VAL A 77 -4.42 -8.11 8.48
N ALA A 78 -5.43 -8.14 7.61
CA ALA A 78 -6.25 -9.34 7.40
C ALA A 78 -5.43 -10.52 6.84
N LEU A 79 -4.46 -10.26 5.96
CA LEU A 79 -3.54 -11.28 5.45
C LEU A 79 -2.67 -11.87 6.57
N VAL A 80 -2.08 -11.03 7.43
CA VAL A 80 -1.29 -11.47 8.57
C VAL A 80 -2.12 -12.34 9.53
N GLN A 81 -3.38 -11.96 9.79
CA GLN A 81 -4.28 -12.73 10.64
C GLN A 81 -4.65 -14.08 10.05
N LYS A 82 -4.74 -14.20 8.72
CA LYS A 82 -5.03 -15.46 8.03
C LYS A 82 -3.84 -16.43 8.03
N ALA A 83 -2.62 -15.90 8.11
CA ALA A 83 -1.37 -16.67 8.13
C ALA A 83 -0.96 -17.16 9.54
N ALA A 84 -1.61 -16.66 10.60
CA ALA A 84 -1.36 -17.02 12.01
C ALA A 84 -2.19 -18.23 12.46
#